data_AF-A0A961FPF0-F1
#
_entry.id   AF-A0A961FPF0-F1
#
_cell.length_a   1.000
_cell.length_b   1.000
_cell.length_c   1.000
_cell.angle_alpha   90.00
_cell.angle_beta   90.00
_cell.angle_gamma   90.00
#
_symmetry.space_group_name_H-M   'P 1'
#
loop_
_entity.id
_entity.type
_entity.pdbx_description
1 polymer ?
#
loop_
_entity_poly.entity_id
_entity_poly.type
_entity_poly.pdbx_seq_one_letter_code
_entity_poly.pdbx_strand_id
1 'polypeptide(L)'
;MLEPFPTLDDRGSVLLEGGPEGRPLEWTPELIGQLDWLRLGELVRTLVAEAGCRLAGSRVSMDGSILFGMMEGVEQSQPSRVVVKTTAWGERRASADTVERFAREVATARDARGILVAVDGFSVAAIHAARTHRIETVDAQVLHSILERLPEERRRFFLVIATAGDWAAPSCPVCLRKLKKVAVDVERPMEMEQERLLPQDEIVAEPLFCRRLRVARHCEVQFLQQVRALEMHVEGTVHGDILCDGTLYLASTGVLEGTVAARSLRVEDGAELRAKTTVLVEPLEPLVRRERIWQWRCDNPTGRAECARVLLEPHA
;
A
#
# COMPACT_ATOMS: atom_id res chain seq x y z
N MET A 1 28.12 -50.55 1.65
CA MET A 1 27.34 -50.50 0.41
C MET A 1 26.81 -49.08 0.33
N LEU A 2 27.52 -48.24 -0.41
CA LEU A 2 27.26 -46.82 -0.63
C LEU A 2 26.65 -46.66 -2.03
N GLU A 3 25.62 -45.81 -2.13
CA GLU A 3 25.33 -44.82 -3.20
C GLU A 3 23.81 -44.62 -3.40
N PRO A 4 23.32 -43.45 -3.88
CA PRO A 4 23.94 -42.11 -3.86
C PRO A 4 22.97 -40.98 -3.42
N PHE A 5 23.55 -39.81 -3.15
CA PHE A 5 22.87 -38.52 -2.99
C PHE A 5 22.20 -38.07 -4.31
N PRO A 6 21.02 -37.44 -4.28
CA PRO A 6 20.56 -36.64 -5.41
C PRO A 6 21.29 -35.29 -5.41
N THR A 7 21.90 -35.03 -6.55
CA THR A 7 22.62 -33.82 -6.96
C THR A 7 21.76 -32.57 -6.84
N LEU A 8 22.38 -31.50 -6.34
CA LEU A 8 21.96 -30.12 -6.59
C LEU A 8 21.88 -29.88 -8.09
N ASP A 9 20.75 -29.36 -8.54
CA ASP A 9 20.70 -28.53 -9.74
C ASP A 9 20.00 -27.21 -9.43
N ASP A 10 20.56 -26.20 -10.04
CA ASP A 10 20.54 -24.79 -9.70
C ASP A 10 19.35 -24.07 -10.38
N ARG A 11 18.96 -22.94 -9.77
CA ARG A 11 18.07 -21.86 -10.27
C ARG A 11 16.56 -22.01 -10.12
N GLY A 12 15.98 -21.02 -9.42
CA GLY A 12 14.68 -20.47 -9.82
C GLY A 12 13.61 -20.37 -8.73
N SER A 13 13.92 -19.70 -7.62
CA SER A 13 13.06 -18.76 -6.89
C SER A 13 11.54 -19.00 -6.75
N VAL A 14 11.14 -18.88 -5.49
CA VAL A 14 9.84 -18.49 -4.92
C VAL A 14 8.76 -19.57 -4.89
N LEU A 15 8.57 -20.19 -3.73
CA LEU A 15 7.24 -20.33 -3.14
C LEU A 15 7.34 -20.33 -1.60
N LEU A 16 6.63 -19.34 -1.04
CA LEU A 16 6.38 -19.09 0.36
C LEU A 16 5.51 -20.20 0.95
N GLU A 17 6.09 -21.21 1.57
CA GLU A 17 5.36 -22.07 2.51
C GLU A 17 6.27 -22.43 3.69
N GLY A 18 5.96 -21.88 4.86
CA GLY A 18 6.63 -22.23 6.11
C GLY A 18 6.18 -21.33 7.26
N GLY A 19 5.46 -21.89 8.24
CA GLY A 19 5.40 -21.30 9.58
C GLY A 19 6.80 -21.19 10.20
N PRO A 20 6.99 -20.49 11.33
CA PRO A 20 8.33 -20.17 11.82
C PRO A 20 8.99 -21.39 12.50
N GLU A 21 9.42 -22.37 11.71
CA GLU A 21 10.43 -23.35 12.15
C GLU A 21 11.82 -22.75 11.92
N GLY A 22 12.24 -21.98 12.93
CA GLY A 22 13.52 -21.31 12.99
C GLY A 22 13.37 -20.04 13.81
N ARG A 23 13.51 -20.13 15.14
CA ARG A 23 13.62 -18.91 15.95
C ARG A 23 14.85 -18.15 15.47
N PRO A 24 14.74 -16.85 15.17
CA PRO A 24 15.90 -16.07 14.79
C PRO A 24 16.92 -16.12 15.93
N LEU A 25 18.18 -16.36 15.56
CA LEU A 25 19.28 -16.48 16.52
C LEU A 25 19.91 -15.11 16.82
N GLU A 26 19.71 -14.14 15.93
CA GLU A 26 20.31 -12.82 16.01
C GLU A 26 19.34 -11.73 15.50
N TRP A 27 19.62 -10.48 15.86
CA TRP A 27 18.93 -9.34 15.30
C TRP A 27 19.43 -9.06 13.89
N THR A 28 18.52 -8.77 12.98
CA THR A 28 18.82 -8.20 11.66
C THR A 28 17.81 -7.12 11.33
N PRO A 29 18.11 -6.19 10.41
CA PRO A 29 17.13 -5.21 9.94
C PRO A 29 15.86 -5.88 9.38
N GLU A 30 15.99 -7.01 8.70
CA GLU A 30 14.87 -7.77 8.13
C GLU A 30 13.96 -8.32 9.23
N LEU A 31 14.53 -8.85 10.33
CA LEU A 31 13.74 -9.30 11.48
C LEU A 31 12.95 -8.15 12.10
N ILE A 32 13.58 -6.97 12.26
CA ILE A 32 12.91 -5.77 12.78
C ILE A 32 11.75 -5.36 11.84
N GLY A 33 11.96 -5.46 10.53
CA GLY A 33 10.94 -5.25 9.50
C GLY A 33 9.81 -6.29 9.51
N GLN A 34 10.01 -7.46 10.09
CA GLN A 34 8.96 -8.49 10.21
C GLN A 34 8.14 -8.38 11.49
N LEU A 35 8.62 -7.65 12.50
CA LEU A 35 7.89 -7.49 13.74
C LEU A 35 6.54 -6.82 13.50
N ASP A 36 5.54 -7.29 14.23
CA ASP A 36 4.26 -6.62 14.31
C ASP A 36 4.39 -5.23 14.95
N TRP A 37 3.40 -4.36 14.72
CA TRP A 37 3.44 -3.00 15.24
C TRP A 37 3.57 -2.93 16.77
N LEU A 38 3.02 -3.92 17.49
CA LEU A 38 3.05 -3.98 18.95
C LEU A 38 4.46 -4.32 19.45
N ARG A 39 5.07 -5.38 18.90
CA ARG A 39 6.45 -5.80 19.18
C ARG A 39 7.45 -4.70 18.81
N LEU A 40 7.27 -4.06 17.66
CA LEU A 40 8.10 -2.93 17.26
C LEU A 40 7.98 -1.78 18.27
N GLY A 41 6.78 -1.41 18.68
CA GLY A 41 6.58 -0.36 19.68
C GLY A 41 7.17 -0.69 21.04
N GLU A 42 7.02 -1.94 21.50
CA GLU A 42 7.65 -2.44 22.73
C GLU A 42 9.18 -2.41 22.64
N LEU A 43 9.75 -2.82 21.52
CA LEU A 43 11.18 -2.79 21.26
C LEU A 43 11.72 -1.36 21.33
N VAL A 44 11.12 -0.42 20.58
CA VAL A 44 11.54 0.99 20.55
C VAL A 44 11.46 1.60 21.95
N ARG A 45 10.36 1.37 22.68
CA ARG A 45 10.21 1.87 24.06
C ARG A 45 11.28 1.29 24.99
N THR A 46 11.57 0.00 24.85
CA THR A 46 12.60 -0.67 25.65
C THR A 46 13.99 -0.11 25.36
N LEU A 47 14.34 0.11 24.09
CA LEU A 47 15.62 0.71 23.68
C LEU A 47 15.81 2.12 24.25
N VAL A 48 14.75 2.93 24.19
CA VAL A 48 14.74 4.29 24.75
C VAL A 48 14.90 4.27 26.28
N ALA A 49 14.24 3.33 26.97
CA ALA A 49 14.38 3.18 28.41
C ALA A 49 15.79 2.72 28.81
N GLU A 50 16.39 1.80 28.05
CA GLU A 50 17.79 1.34 28.26
C GLU A 50 18.79 2.49 28.04
N ALA A 51 18.47 3.44 27.17
CA ALA A 51 19.24 4.68 26.99
C ALA A 51 19.07 5.70 28.14
N GLY A 52 18.33 5.37 29.20
CA GLY A 52 18.14 6.21 30.39
C GLY A 52 17.02 7.26 30.25
N CYS A 53 16.17 7.17 29.22
CA CYS A 53 15.08 8.12 29.02
C CYS A 53 13.86 7.76 29.89
N ARG A 54 13.21 8.77 30.46
CA ARG A 54 11.95 8.55 31.19
C ARG A 54 10.76 8.59 30.23
N LEU A 55 10.10 7.44 30.06
CA LEU A 55 8.92 7.31 29.21
C LEU A 55 7.66 7.94 29.84
N ALA A 56 6.84 8.54 28.99
CA ALA A 56 5.48 8.94 29.31
C ALA A 56 4.46 7.91 28.76
N GLY A 57 3.17 8.20 28.95
CA GLY A 57 2.08 7.39 28.43
C GLY A 57 2.13 7.22 26.91
N SER A 58 1.67 6.06 26.45
CA SER A 58 1.50 5.75 25.02
C SER A 58 0.05 5.96 24.59
N ARG A 59 -0.11 6.35 23.34
CA ARG A 59 -1.38 6.30 22.60
C ARG A 59 -1.20 5.36 21.41
N VAL A 60 -2.14 4.43 21.28
CA VAL A 60 -2.20 3.51 20.13
C VAL A 60 -3.33 3.98 19.22
N SER A 61 -3.06 4.10 17.93
CA SER A 61 -4.03 4.43 16.90
C SER A 61 -4.61 3.17 16.25
N MET A 62 -5.76 3.29 15.59
CA MET A 62 -6.42 2.16 14.92
C MET A 62 -5.63 1.58 13.74
N ASP A 63 -4.68 2.34 13.20
CA ASP A 63 -3.77 1.95 12.12
C ASP A 63 -2.53 1.19 12.62
N GLY A 64 -2.44 0.92 13.93
CA GLY A 64 -1.30 0.26 14.58
C GLY A 64 -0.14 1.20 14.90
N SER A 65 -0.21 2.49 14.58
CA SER A 65 0.82 3.46 14.99
C SER A 65 0.79 3.69 16.51
N ILE A 66 1.97 3.78 17.11
CA ILE A 66 2.14 4.08 18.53
C ILE A 66 2.82 5.44 18.65
N LEU A 67 2.22 6.32 19.43
CA LEU A 67 2.79 7.61 19.83
C LEU A 67 3.08 7.60 21.32
N PHE A 68 4.27 7.99 21.74
CA PHE A 68 4.57 8.19 23.16
C PHE A 68 5.54 9.35 23.37
N GLY A 69 5.47 9.97 24.55
CA GLY A 69 6.44 10.96 24.96
C GLY A 69 7.60 10.34 25.74
N MET A 70 8.75 11.00 25.74
CA MET A 70 9.88 10.69 26.62
C MET A 70 10.57 11.98 27.08
N MET A 71 11.36 11.88 28.14
CA MET A 71 12.27 12.92 28.60
C MET A 71 13.70 12.41 28.60
N GLU A 72 14.58 13.17 27.96
CA GLU A 72 16.03 12.95 27.93
C GLU A 72 16.71 13.87 28.97
N GLY A 73 17.83 13.41 29.53
CA GLY A 73 18.61 14.24 30.47
C GLY A 73 17.83 14.59 31.74
N VAL A 74 17.07 13.64 32.30
CA VAL A 74 16.20 13.89 33.48
C VAL A 74 17.01 14.37 34.71
N GLU A 75 18.29 14.01 34.79
CA GLU A 75 19.22 14.45 35.83
C GLU A 75 19.83 15.83 35.56
N GLN A 76 19.62 16.41 34.38
CA GLN A 76 20.12 17.72 33.99
C GLN A 76 19.12 18.82 34.38
N SER A 77 19.61 20.04 34.56
CA SER A 77 18.80 21.20 34.95
C SER A 77 17.69 21.57 33.94
N GLN A 78 17.78 21.09 32.69
CA GLN A 78 16.80 21.32 31.63
C GLN A 78 16.56 20.02 30.84
N PRO A 79 15.59 19.18 31.23
CA PRO A 79 15.28 17.96 30.51
C PRO A 79 14.59 18.24 29.17
N SER A 80 15.03 17.56 28.13
CA SER A 80 14.48 17.70 26.78
C SER A 80 13.26 16.82 26.59
N ARG A 81 12.15 17.38 26.12
CA ARG A 81 10.94 16.63 25.78
C ARG A 81 11.04 16.10 24.36
N VAL A 82 10.72 14.82 24.19
CA VAL A 82 10.73 14.19 22.88
C VAL A 82 9.43 13.42 22.67
N VAL A 83 8.88 13.54 21.47
CA VAL A 83 7.72 12.75 21.04
C VAL A 83 8.21 11.72 20.03
N VAL A 84 7.89 10.46 20.26
CA VAL A 84 8.26 9.34 19.39
C VAL A 84 7.00 8.75 18.78
N LYS A 85 7.01 8.53 17.46
CA LYS A 85 5.90 7.89 16.74
C LYS A 85 6.41 6.77 15.84
N THR A 86 5.74 5.62 15.83
CA THR A 86 5.92 4.60 14.79
C THR A 86 4.98 4.86 13.61
N THR A 87 5.38 4.52 12.40
CA THR A 87 4.48 4.57 11.25
C THR A 87 3.30 3.61 11.39
N ALA A 88 2.24 3.88 10.62
CA ALA A 88 1.08 2.99 10.53
C ALA A 88 1.47 1.64 9.91
N TRP A 89 0.72 0.58 10.25
CA TRP A 89 0.98 -0.76 9.73
C TRP A 89 0.93 -0.85 8.20
N GLY A 90 0.01 -0.13 7.56
CA GLY A 90 -0.09 -0.06 6.09
C GLY A 90 0.88 0.94 5.43
N GLU A 91 1.55 1.78 6.22
CA GLU A 91 2.46 2.84 5.73
C GLU A 91 3.85 2.67 6.35
N ARG A 92 4.41 1.45 6.31
CA ARG A 92 5.68 1.10 6.95
C ARG A 92 6.87 1.93 6.45
N ARG A 93 6.84 2.36 5.19
CA ARG A 93 7.74 3.37 4.61
C ARG A 93 7.11 4.75 4.74
N ALA A 94 7.82 5.70 5.36
CA ALA A 94 7.31 7.05 5.55
C ALA A 94 7.37 7.88 4.26
N SER A 95 6.25 8.56 3.97
CA SER A 95 6.09 9.57 2.92
C SER A 95 6.27 10.98 3.49
N ALA A 96 6.33 11.99 2.62
CA ALA A 96 6.36 13.38 3.05
C ALA A 96 5.09 13.74 3.85
N ASP A 97 3.92 13.23 3.44
CA ASP A 97 2.67 13.44 4.17
C ASP A 97 2.71 12.82 5.57
N THR A 98 3.31 11.61 5.73
CA THR A 98 3.52 11.00 7.05
C THR A 98 4.28 11.93 7.98
N VAL A 99 5.36 12.52 7.48
CA VAL A 99 6.24 13.42 8.24
C VAL A 99 5.52 14.72 8.58
N GLU A 100 4.85 15.34 7.61
CA GLU A 100 4.07 16.56 7.82
C GLU A 100 2.96 16.37 8.86
N ARG A 101 2.26 15.22 8.80
CA ARG A 101 1.23 14.86 9.78
C ARG A 101 1.82 14.71 11.18
N PHE A 102 2.98 14.06 11.29
CA PHE A 102 3.68 13.93 12.56
C PHE A 102 4.22 15.27 13.08
N ALA A 103 4.75 16.14 12.21
CA ALA A 103 5.20 17.48 12.58
C ALA A 103 4.08 18.30 13.22
N ARG A 104 2.85 18.20 12.70
CA ARG A 104 1.66 18.83 13.32
C ARG A 104 1.39 18.27 14.72
N GLU A 105 1.55 16.97 14.95
CA GLU A 105 1.41 16.39 16.29
C GLU A 105 2.51 16.87 17.24
N VAL A 106 3.77 16.91 16.80
CA VAL A 106 4.91 17.42 17.59
C VAL A 106 4.71 18.90 17.95
N ALA A 107 4.21 19.73 17.03
CA ALA A 107 3.94 21.14 17.29
C ALA A 107 2.90 21.37 18.41
N THR A 108 2.00 20.41 18.66
CA THR A 108 1.07 20.49 19.80
C THR A 108 1.72 20.15 21.14
N ALA A 109 2.89 19.50 21.13
CA ALA A 109 3.66 19.17 22.30
C ALA A 109 4.62 20.33 22.66
N ARG A 110 4.47 20.86 23.88
CA ARG A 110 5.26 21.99 24.39
C ARG A 110 6.76 21.76 24.22
N ASP A 111 7.38 22.53 23.32
CA ASP A 111 8.82 22.57 23.05
C ASP A 111 9.46 21.17 22.96
N ALA A 112 8.82 20.28 22.22
CA ALA A 112 9.30 18.92 22.00
C ALA A 112 9.94 18.78 20.62
N ARG A 113 11.01 17.98 20.53
CA ARG A 113 11.51 17.45 19.26
C ARG A 113 10.79 16.15 18.90
N GLY A 114 10.78 15.77 17.62
CA GLY A 114 10.14 14.56 17.13
C GLY A 114 11.13 13.46 16.73
N ILE A 115 10.77 12.21 16.97
CA ILE A 115 11.42 11.02 16.40
C ILE A 115 10.34 10.20 15.67
N LEU A 116 10.52 9.98 14.37
CA LEU A 116 9.63 9.13 13.58
C LEU A 116 10.35 7.81 13.25
N VAL A 117 9.68 6.69 13.55
CA VAL A 117 10.20 5.34 13.32
C VAL A 117 9.46 4.71 12.14
N ALA A 118 10.18 4.43 11.05
CA ALA A 118 9.65 3.80 9.83
C ALA A 118 10.57 2.67 9.39
N VAL A 119 10.16 1.42 9.64
CA VAL A 119 11.00 0.23 9.43
C VAL A 119 11.38 -0.02 7.97
N ASP A 120 10.56 0.42 7.01
CA ASP A 120 10.86 0.27 5.56
C ASP A 120 11.53 1.53 4.98
N GLY A 121 12.02 2.40 5.88
CA GLY A 121 12.73 3.62 5.58
C GLY A 121 11.85 4.81 5.21
N PHE A 122 12.46 5.79 4.56
CA PHE A 122 11.88 7.10 4.26
C PHE A 122 12.05 7.41 2.77
N SER A 123 11.03 7.98 2.14
CA SER A 123 11.20 8.55 0.79
C SER A 123 12.14 9.77 0.82
N VAL A 124 12.72 10.12 -0.33
CA VAL A 124 13.58 11.32 -0.45
C VAL A 124 12.84 12.58 0.00
N ALA A 125 11.57 12.71 -0.36
CA ALA A 125 10.71 13.81 0.07
C ALA A 125 10.46 13.79 1.59
N ALA A 126 10.29 12.61 2.19
CA ALA A 126 10.13 12.46 3.63
C ALA A 126 11.39 12.89 4.41
N ILE A 127 12.59 12.53 3.93
CA ILE A 127 13.85 12.96 4.55
C ILE A 127 13.99 14.49 4.51
N HIS A 128 13.62 15.12 3.39
CA HIS A 128 13.64 16.58 3.27
C HIS A 128 12.65 17.26 4.22
N ALA A 129 11.42 16.75 4.30
CA ALA A 129 10.41 17.23 5.24
C ALA A 129 10.88 17.06 6.70
N ALA A 130 11.49 15.92 7.04
CA ALA A 130 11.93 15.63 8.40
C ALA A 130 13.00 16.61 8.87
N ARG A 131 13.98 16.93 8.00
CA ARG A 131 15.00 17.96 8.29
C ARG A 131 14.38 19.34 8.53
N THR A 132 13.39 19.71 7.72
CA THR A 132 12.70 21.00 7.83
C THR A 132 11.99 21.15 9.18
N HIS A 133 11.34 20.08 9.63
CA HIS A 133 10.60 20.05 10.90
C HIS A 133 11.43 19.61 12.11
N ARG A 134 12.76 19.42 11.95
CA ARG A 134 13.67 18.90 12.98
C ARG A 134 13.19 17.58 13.60
N ILE A 135 12.65 16.71 12.76
CA ILE A 135 12.25 15.35 13.11
C ILE A 135 13.43 14.41 12.83
N GLU A 136 13.82 13.66 13.85
CA GLU A 136 14.78 12.57 13.72
C GLU A 136 14.12 11.36 13.05
N THR A 137 14.80 10.77 12.08
CA THR A 137 14.31 9.62 11.31
C THR A 137 15.02 8.36 11.76
N VAL A 138 14.26 7.33 12.13
CA VAL A 138 14.78 6.04 12.58
C VAL A 138 14.17 4.94 11.73
N ASP A 139 14.99 4.13 11.07
CA ASP A 139 14.58 2.96 10.30
C ASP A 139 15.08 1.65 10.94
N ALA A 140 14.83 0.51 10.29
CA ALA A 140 15.26 -0.79 10.79
C ALA A 140 16.79 -0.89 10.95
N GLN A 141 17.56 -0.25 10.07
CA GLN A 141 19.01 -0.23 10.09
C GLN A 141 19.52 0.58 11.28
N VAL A 142 18.94 1.75 11.54
CA VAL A 142 19.27 2.55 12.73
C VAL A 142 18.95 1.78 14.02
N LEU A 143 17.78 1.13 14.09
CA LEU A 143 17.40 0.30 15.24
C LEU A 143 18.37 -0.87 15.45
N HIS A 144 18.77 -1.53 14.36
CA HIS A 144 19.77 -2.59 14.39
C HIS A 144 21.10 -2.10 14.95
N SER A 145 21.61 -0.97 14.47
CA SER A 145 22.85 -0.38 15.00
C SER A 145 22.75 0.08 16.47
N ILE A 146 21.56 0.39 16.97
CA ILE A 146 21.34 0.62 18.41
C ILE A 146 21.46 -0.71 19.17
N LEU A 147 20.83 -1.77 18.68
CA LEU A 147 20.88 -3.10 19.29
C LEU A 147 22.30 -3.67 19.34
N GLU A 148 23.11 -3.45 18.31
CA GLU A 148 24.50 -3.91 18.25
C GLU A 148 25.41 -3.22 19.28
N ARG A 149 25.04 -2.01 19.74
CA ARG A 149 25.78 -1.29 20.77
C ARG A 149 25.45 -1.76 22.20
N LEU A 150 24.42 -2.58 22.37
CA LEU A 150 24.04 -3.10 23.67
C LEU A 150 24.94 -4.29 24.08
N PRO A 151 25.11 -4.53 25.40
CA PRO A 151 25.70 -5.77 25.88
C PRO A 151 24.99 -6.99 25.31
N GLU A 152 25.74 -8.06 25.02
CA GLU A 152 25.23 -9.28 24.38
C GLU A 152 24.04 -9.89 25.13
N GLU A 153 24.07 -9.87 26.47
CA GLU A 153 22.99 -10.34 27.34
C GLU A 153 21.70 -9.56 27.12
N ARG A 154 21.78 -8.22 27.04
CA ARG A 154 20.64 -7.34 26.78
C ARG A 154 20.07 -7.56 25.39
N ARG A 155 20.96 -7.61 24.39
CA ARG A 155 20.60 -7.85 23.00
C ARG A 155 19.86 -9.18 22.83
N ARG A 156 20.36 -10.26 23.45
CA ARG A 156 19.69 -11.58 23.46
C ARG A 156 18.36 -11.56 24.20
N PHE A 157 18.29 -10.89 25.35
CA PHE A 157 17.06 -10.79 26.12
C PHE A 157 15.94 -10.11 25.31
N PHE A 158 16.24 -9.01 24.64
CA PHE A 158 15.26 -8.33 23.77
C PHE A 158 14.84 -9.20 22.59
N LEU A 159 15.78 -9.96 22.00
CA LEU A 159 15.47 -10.88 20.89
C LEU A 159 14.41 -11.92 21.32
N VAL A 160 14.64 -12.57 22.47
CA VAL A 160 13.74 -13.61 22.99
C VAL A 160 12.33 -13.06 23.24
N ILE A 161 12.22 -11.84 23.79
CA ILE A 161 10.92 -11.24 24.09
C ILE A 161 10.20 -10.82 22.81
N ALA A 162 10.90 -10.15 21.89
CA ALA A 162 10.31 -9.66 20.65
C ALA A 162 9.82 -10.79 19.73
N THR A 163 10.49 -11.94 19.79
CA THR A 163 10.22 -13.11 18.94
C THR A 163 9.46 -14.22 19.67
N ALA A 164 8.88 -13.91 20.83
CA ALA A 164 8.03 -14.86 21.54
C ALA A 164 6.64 -14.99 20.88
N GLY A 165 6.28 -16.21 20.52
CA GLY A 165 4.98 -16.56 19.93
C GLY A 165 4.89 -16.20 18.45
N ASP A 166 3.72 -15.76 18.00
CA ASP A 166 3.57 -15.16 16.67
C ASP A 166 4.02 -13.70 16.74
N TRP A 167 5.20 -13.38 16.21
CA TRP A 167 5.73 -12.01 16.22
C TRP A 167 5.39 -11.22 14.97
N ALA A 168 4.93 -11.86 13.90
CA ALA A 168 4.77 -11.23 12.58
C ALA A 168 3.33 -10.86 12.26
N ALA A 169 2.35 -11.69 12.67
CA ALA A 169 0.95 -11.33 12.45
C ALA A 169 0.59 -10.10 13.30
N PRO A 170 -0.08 -9.09 12.72
CA PRO A 170 -0.42 -7.88 13.44
C PRO A 170 -1.40 -8.13 14.58
N SER A 171 -1.24 -7.36 15.65
CA SER A 171 -2.13 -7.38 16.80
C SER A 171 -3.30 -6.39 16.63
N CYS A 172 -4.41 -6.64 17.31
CA CYS A 172 -5.54 -5.70 17.36
C CYS A 172 -5.20 -4.50 18.25
N PRO A 173 -5.26 -3.24 17.77
CA PRO A 173 -4.98 -2.05 18.59
C PRO A 173 -5.89 -1.89 19.82
N VAL A 174 -7.03 -2.58 19.83
CA VAL A 174 -8.04 -2.48 20.90
C VAL A 174 -7.89 -3.57 21.95
N CYS A 175 -7.72 -4.84 21.52
CA CYS A 175 -7.71 -5.99 22.44
C CYS A 175 -6.39 -6.78 22.44
N LEU A 176 -5.38 -6.35 21.68
CA LEU A 176 -4.03 -6.93 21.58
C LEU A 176 -3.95 -8.40 21.13
N ARG A 177 -5.07 -8.99 20.71
CA ARG A 177 -5.08 -10.34 20.10
C ARG A 177 -4.59 -10.27 18.67
N LYS A 178 -3.96 -11.34 18.19
CA LYS A 178 -3.54 -11.47 16.80
C LYS A 178 -4.74 -11.40 15.87
N LEU A 179 -4.57 -10.66 14.77
CA LEU A 179 -5.57 -10.50 13.74
C LEU A 179 -5.57 -11.73 12.83
N LYS A 180 -6.69 -11.95 12.15
CA LYS A 180 -6.80 -12.96 11.10
C LYS A 180 -6.75 -12.33 9.73
N LYS A 181 -6.05 -12.98 8.82
CA LYS A 181 -6.01 -12.63 7.40
C LYS A 181 -7.33 -13.06 6.76
N VAL A 182 -8.07 -12.11 6.20
CA VAL A 182 -9.39 -12.30 5.57
C VAL A 182 -9.33 -11.76 4.15
N ALA A 183 -9.84 -12.54 3.18
CA ALA A 183 -9.98 -12.07 1.81
C ALA A 183 -11.26 -11.24 1.70
N VAL A 184 -11.14 -10.06 1.12
CA VAL A 184 -12.27 -9.18 0.84
C VAL A 184 -12.26 -8.83 -0.64
N ASP A 185 -13.45 -8.82 -1.23
CA ASP A 185 -13.63 -8.28 -2.57
C ASP A 185 -13.79 -6.77 -2.44
N VAL A 186 -12.83 -6.03 -2.98
CA VAL A 186 -12.88 -4.58 -3.07
C VAL A 186 -13.20 -4.15 -4.48
N GLU A 187 -14.05 -3.15 -4.56
CA GLU A 187 -14.40 -2.47 -5.79
C GLU A 187 -13.47 -1.26 -5.93
N ARG A 188 -12.53 -1.34 -6.90
CA ARG A 188 -11.60 -0.26 -7.21
C ARG A 188 -11.97 0.39 -8.53
N PRO A 189 -12.13 1.73 -8.58
CA PRO A 189 -12.23 2.43 -9.85
C PRO A 189 -11.00 2.12 -10.70
N MET A 190 -11.21 1.72 -11.94
CA MET A 190 -10.14 1.62 -12.91
C MET A 190 -9.59 3.01 -13.17
N GLU A 191 -8.26 3.13 -13.17
CA GLU A 191 -7.62 4.36 -13.58
C GLU A 191 -7.88 4.60 -15.07
N MET A 192 -8.26 5.83 -15.40
CA MET A 192 -8.53 6.22 -16.77
C MET A 192 -7.20 6.46 -17.50
N GLU A 193 -6.91 5.66 -18.53
CA GLU A 193 -5.78 5.90 -19.42
C GLU A 193 -5.97 7.24 -20.16
N GLN A 194 -4.93 8.07 -20.29
CA GLN A 194 -5.08 9.36 -20.99
C GLN A 194 -5.35 9.17 -22.49
N GLU A 195 -4.70 8.21 -23.12
CA GLU A 195 -4.85 7.94 -24.54
C GLU A 195 -4.50 6.49 -24.84
N ARG A 196 -5.39 5.82 -25.59
CA ARG A 196 -5.14 4.50 -26.18
C ARG A 196 -5.15 4.64 -27.70
N LEU A 197 -4.06 4.25 -28.34
CA LEU A 197 -3.94 4.13 -29.78
C LEU A 197 -3.84 2.65 -30.17
N LEU A 198 -4.68 2.22 -31.10
CA LEU A 198 -4.67 0.89 -31.69
C LEU A 198 -4.22 1.01 -33.16
N PRO A 199 -2.92 0.77 -33.45
CA PRO A 199 -2.31 1.04 -34.75
C PRO A 199 -2.33 -0.16 -35.71
N GLN A 200 -2.83 -1.31 -35.27
CA GLN A 200 -2.85 -2.57 -36.01
C GLN A 200 -4.04 -3.42 -35.56
N ASP A 201 -4.29 -4.52 -36.26
CA ASP A 201 -5.36 -5.46 -35.92
C ASP A 201 -5.13 -6.07 -34.53
N GLU A 202 -6.14 -6.02 -33.67
CA GLU A 202 -6.03 -6.46 -32.28
C GLU A 202 -7.37 -6.96 -31.73
N ILE A 203 -7.31 -8.06 -30.96
CA ILE A 203 -8.42 -8.51 -30.13
C ILE A 203 -8.12 -8.06 -28.69
N VAL A 204 -8.88 -7.10 -28.19
CA VAL A 204 -8.71 -6.55 -26.85
C VAL A 204 -9.63 -7.32 -25.89
N ALA A 205 -9.01 -8.15 -25.05
CA ALA A 205 -9.72 -9.00 -24.10
C ALA A 205 -9.99 -8.31 -22.76
N GLU A 206 -9.18 -7.31 -22.40
CA GLU A 206 -9.31 -6.55 -21.15
C GLU A 206 -10.37 -5.43 -21.27
N PRO A 207 -11.01 -5.05 -20.14
CA PRO A 207 -11.86 -3.87 -20.14
C PRO A 207 -11.03 -2.62 -20.39
N LEU A 208 -11.53 -1.71 -21.24
CA LEU A 208 -10.82 -0.50 -21.64
C LEU A 208 -11.51 0.73 -21.06
N PHE A 209 -10.77 1.52 -20.29
CA PHE A 209 -11.21 2.82 -19.79
C PHE A 209 -10.18 3.91 -20.11
N CYS A 210 -10.49 4.78 -21.06
CA CYS A 210 -9.57 5.84 -21.44
C CYS A 210 -10.28 7.18 -21.66
N ARG A 211 -9.49 8.25 -21.67
CA ARG A 211 -9.98 9.57 -22.05
C ARG A 211 -10.12 9.65 -23.57
N ARG A 212 -9.11 9.22 -24.33
CA ARG A 212 -9.14 9.21 -25.80
C ARG A 212 -8.82 7.84 -26.36
N LEU A 213 -9.73 7.27 -27.14
CA LEU A 213 -9.49 6.06 -27.93
C LEU A 213 -9.31 6.41 -29.40
N ARG A 214 -8.25 5.90 -30.01
CA ARG A 214 -7.96 6.08 -31.44
C ARG A 214 -7.74 4.74 -32.10
N VAL A 215 -8.52 4.46 -33.13
CA VAL A 215 -8.36 3.28 -33.99
C VAL A 215 -7.87 3.75 -35.34
N ALA A 216 -6.66 3.32 -35.72
CA ALA A 216 -6.03 3.76 -36.96
C ALA A 216 -6.73 3.19 -38.19
N ARG A 217 -6.55 3.88 -39.33
CA ARG A 217 -7.02 3.43 -40.64
C ARG A 217 -6.49 2.04 -41.00
N HIS A 218 -7.29 1.29 -41.75
CA HIS A 218 -6.95 -0.06 -42.22
C HIS A 218 -6.65 -1.07 -41.09
N CYS A 219 -7.15 -0.81 -39.88
CA CYS A 219 -7.05 -1.74 -38.76
C CYS A 219 -8.43 -2.29 -38.41
N GLU A 220 -8.50 -3.56 -38.06
CA GLU A 220 -9.69 -4.22 -37.53
C GLU A 220 -9.48 -4.55 -36.04
N VAL A 221 -10.29 -3.95 -35.18
CA VAL A 221 -10.21 -4.12 -33.73
C VAL A 221 -11.48 -4.76 -33.21
N GLN A 222 -11.33 -5.84 -32.46
CA GLN A 222 -12.42 -6.51 -31.76
C GLN A 222 -12.28 -6.36 -30.25
N PHE A 223 -13.28 -5.75 -29.62
CA PHE A 223 -13.37 -5.65 -28.18
C PHE A 223 -14.25 -6.77 -27.62
N LEU A 224 -13.67 -7.62 -26.76
CA LEU A 224 -14.42 -8.70 -26.10
C LEU A 224 -15.18 -8.22 -24.87
N GLN A 225 -14.83 -7.05 -24.34
CA GLN A 225 -15.47 -6.41 -23.22
C GLN A 225 -15.94 -5.00 -23.61
N GLN A 226 -16.80 -4.44 -22.77
CA GLN A 226 -17.31 -3.08 -22.95
C GLN A 226 -16.17 -2.06 -22.87
N VAL A 227 -16.11 -1.18 -23.86
CA VAL A 227 -15.17 -0.06 -23.95
C VAL A 227 -15.81 1.20 -23.41
N ARG A 228 -15.11 1.94 -22.56
CA ARG A 228 -15.54 3.26 -22.08
C ARG A 228 -14.50 4.32 -22.42
N ALA A 229 -14.92 5.34 -23.18
CA ALA A 229 -14.08 6.47 -23.56
C ALA A 229 -14.78 7.81 -23.30
N LEU A 230 -14.02 8.89 -23.07
CA LEU A 230 -14.58 10.25 -23.12
C LEU A 230 -14.68 10.74 -24.58
N GLU A 231 -13.68 10.42 -25.39
CA GLU A 231 -13.62 10.74 -26.80
C GLU A 231 -13.11 9.53 -27.58
N MET A 232 -13.69 9.28 -28.76
CA MET A 232 -13.29 8.17 -29.61
C MET A 232 -13.16 8.62 -31.05
N HIS A 233 -12.04 8.27 -31.70
CA HIS A 233 -11.80 8.52 -33.12
C HIS A 233 -11.55 7.20 -33.83
N VAL A 234 -12.39 6.90 -34.81
CA VAL A 234 -12.38 5.64 -35.54
C VAL A 234 -12.10 5.91 -37.00
N GLU A 235 -10.90 5.54 -37.45
CA GLU A 235 -10.49 5.58 -38.86
C GLU A 235 -10.49 4.18 -39.51
N GLY A 236 -10.53 3.12 -38.71
CA GLY A 236 -10.58 1.71 -39.13
C GLY A 236 -11.91 1.03 -38.81
N THR A 237 -11.88 -0.29 -38.67
CA THR A 237 -13.03 -1.13 -38.35
C THR A 237 -13.04 -1.48 -36.87
N VAL A 238 -14.17 -1.27 -36.20
CA VAL A 238 -14.34 -1.59 -34.77
C VAL A 238 -15.56 -2.47 -34.55
N HIS A 239 -15.37 -3.55 -33.79
CA HIS A 239 -16.44 -4.44 -33.34
C HIS A 239 -16.49 -4.48 -31.81
N GLY A 240 -17.66 -4.21 -31.22
CA GLY A 240 -17.85 -4.37 -29.77
C GLY A 240 -19.00 -3.58 -29.15
N ASP A 241 -18.98 -3.49 -27.82
CA ASP A 241 -19.87 -2.64 -27.03
C ASP A 241 -19.12 -1.37 -26.58
N ILE A 242 -19.58 -0.21 -27.02
CA ILE A 242 -18.87 1.07 -26.88
C ILE A 242 -19.74 2.06 -26.13
N LEU A 243 -19.20 2.64 -25.06
CA LEU A 243 -19.77 3.80 -24.37
C LEU A 243 -18.81 4.99 -24.46
N CYS A 244 -19.32 6.09 -25.01
CA CYS A 244 -18.59 7.34 -25.19
C CYS A 244 -19.28 8.48 -24.42
N ASP A 245 -18.69 8.96 -23.32
CA ASP A 245 -19.22 10.07 -22.50
C ASP A 245 -19.03 11.46 -23.15
N GLY A 246 -18.61 11.50 -24.41
CA GLY A 246 -18.40 12.72 -25.16
C GLY A 246 -18.71 12.51 -26.64
N THR A 247 -17.74 12.84 -27.50
CA THR A 247 -17.94 12.76 -28.95
C THR A 247 -17.24 11.54 -29.53
N LEU A 248 -18.02 10.70 -30.22
CA LEU A 248 -17.50 9.66 -31.10
C LEU A 248 -17.41 10.22 -32.52
N TYR A 249 -16.19 10.21 -33.07
CA TYR A 249 -15.86 10.62 -34.43
C TYR A 249 -15.62 9.38 -35.27
N LEU A 250 -16.49 9.15 -36.25
CA LEU A 250 -16.33 8.11 -37.26
C LEU A 250 -15.88 8.77 -38.56
N ALA A 251 -14.61 8.55 -38.93
CA ALA A 251 -14.00 9.14 -40.11
C ALA A 251 -14.52 8.47 -41.40
N SER A 252 -14.27 9.07 -42.55
CA SER A 252 -14.74 8.58 -43.87
C SER A 252 -14.38 7.12 -44.21
N THR A 253 -13.33 6.55 -43.61
CA THR A 253 -12.94 5.13 -43.79
C THR A 253 -13.36 4.24 -42.63
N GLY A 254 -14.00 4.81 -41.61
CA GLY A 254 -14.34 4.14 -40.37
C GLY A 254 -15.60 3.28 -40.50
N VAL A 255 -15.51 2.06 -39.98
CA VAL A 255 -16.65 1.14 -39.86
C VAL A 255 -16.82 0.80 -38.39
N LEU A 256 -18.04 0.93 -37.88
CA LEU A 256 -18.34 0.58 -36.49
C LEU A 256 -19.53 -0.37 -36.44
N GLU A 257 -19.29 -1.58 -35.94
CA GLU A 257 -20.30 -2.62 -35.75
C GLU A 257 -20.49 -2.98 -34.26
N GLY A 258 -21.74 -3.23 -33.85
CA GLY A 258 -22.06 -3.69 -32.49
C GLY A 258 -23.07 -2.80 -31.76
N THR A 259 -22.77 -2.40 -30.52
CA THR A 259 -23.62 -1.49 -29.73
C THR A 259 -22.85 -0.22 -29.40
N VAL A 260 -23.47 0.93 -29.62
CA VAL A 260 -22.86 2.24 -29.36
C VAL A 260 -23.78 3.07 -28.50
N ALA A 261 -23.28 3.53 -27.37
CA ALA A 261 -23.89 4.58 -26.58
C ALA A 261 -22.96 5.79 -26.57
N ALA A 262 -23.41 6.95 -27.05
CA ALA A 262 -22.58 8.16 -27.08
C ALA A 262 -23.38 9.41 -26.73
N ARG A 263 -22.76 10.44 -26.14
CA ARG A 263 -23.43 11.75 -25.99
C ARG A 263 -23.62 12.46 -27.33
N SER A 264 -22.58 12.43 -28.14
CA SER A 264 -22.57 13.03 -29.47
C SER A 264 -21.88 12.09 -30.44
N LEU A 265 -22.45 11.98 -31.62
CA LEU A 265 -21.92 11.17 -32.70
C LEU A 265 -21.68 12.07 -33.91
N ARG A 266 -20.47 12.05 -34.45
CA ARG A 266 -20.09 12.74 -35.69
C ARG A 266 -19.62 11.69 -36.69
N VAL A 267 -20.32 11.61 -37.81
CA VAL A 267 -20.08 10.63 -38.88
C VAL A 267 -19.73 11.42 -40.14
N GLU A 268 -18.55 11.16 -40.70
CA GLU A 268 -18.12 11.77 -41.96
C GLU A 268 -18.72 11.06 -43.18
N ASP A 269 -18.75 11.75 -44.32
CA ASP A 269 -19.19 11.16 -45.58
C ASP A 269 -18.28 9.98 -45.97
N GLY A 270 -18.89 8.81 -46.19
CA GLY A 270 -18.19 7.55 -46.51
C GLY A 270 -18.07 6.58 -45.33
N ALA A 271 -18.32 7.03 -44.11
CA ALA A 271 -18.31 6.19 -42.92
C ALA A 271 -19.52 5.24 -42.85
N GLU A 272 -19.32 4.04 -42.27
CA GLU A 272 -20.38 3.05 -42.08
C GLU A 272 -20.65 2.77 -40.59
N LEU A 273 -21.86 3.07 -40.13
CA LEU A 273 -22.30 2.74 -38.77
C LEU A 273 -23.33 1.62 -38.80
N ARG A 274 -22.91 0.41 -38.41
CA ARG A 274 -23.72 -0.81 -38.36
C ARG A 274 -23.91 -1.26 -36.90
N ALA A 275 -24.37 -0.34 -36.08
CA ALA A 275 -24.51 -0.57 -34.65
C ALA A 275 -25.88 -0.12 -34.13
N LYS A 276 -26.34 -0.76 -33.06
CA LYS A 276 -27.48 -0.26 -32.29
C LYS A 276 -27.01 0.98 -31.51
N THR A 277 -27.58 2.14 -31.83
CA THR A 277 -27.17 3.42 -31.22
C THR A 277 -28.11 3.85 -30.09
N THR A 278 -27.53 4.40 -29.03
CA THR A 278 -28.26 5.03 -27.92
C THR A 278 -27.57 6.35 -27.56
N VAL A 279 -28.34 7.39 -27.26
CA VAL A 279 -27.78 8.67 -26.82
C VAL A 279 -27.68 8.67 -25.29
N LEU A 280 -26.47 8.93 -24.77
CA LEU A 280 -26.23 9.02 -23.33
C LEU A 280 -26.67 10.39 -22.79
N VAL A 281 -27.47 10.37 -21.72
CA VAL A 281 -27.94 11.58 -21.02
C VAL A 281 -27.12 11.83 -19.76
N GLU A 282 -26.84 10.76 -19.02
CA GLU A 282 -26.10 10.80 -17.76
C GLU A 282 -24.60 10.52 -17.97
N PRO A 283 -23.72 11.08 -17.11
CA PRO A 283 -22.28 10.77 -17.14
C PRO A 283 -22.02 9.30 -16.87
N LEU A 284 -20.94 8.78 -17.48
CA LEU A 284 -20.55 7.41 -17.26
C LEU A 284 -20.03 7.23 -15.84
N GLU A 285 -20.59 6.25 -15.13
CA GLU A 285 -20.00 5.79 -13.88
C GLU A 285 -18.59 5.22 -14.17
N PRO A 286 -17.63 5.42 -13.25
CA PRO A 286 -16.30 4.83 -13.40
C PRO A 286 -16.39 3.31 -13.58
N LEU A 287 -15.54 2.74 -14.43
CA LEU A 287 -15.40 1.28 -14.45
C LEU A 287 -14.86 0.83 -13.10
N VAL A 288 -15.50 -0.15 -12.50
CA VAL A 288 -15.08 -0.73 -11.22
C VAL A 288 -14.54 -2.11 -11.49
N ARG A 289 -13.28 -2.34 -11.11
CA ARG A 289 -12.70 -3.66 -11.06
C ARG A 289 -12.93 -4.26 -9.69
N ARG A 290 -13.40 -5.50 -9.66
CA ARG A 290 -13.42 -6.31 -8.44
C ARG A 290 -12.06 -6.97 -8.27
N GLU A 291 -11.35 -6.55 -7.24
CA GLU A 291 -10.08 -7.15 -6.85
C GLU A 291 -10.25 -7.84 -5.51
N ARG A 292 -9.72 -9.06 -5.42
CA ARG A 292 -9.68 -9.78 -4.15
C ARG A 292 -8.40 -9.43 -3.43
N ILE A 293 -8.51 -8.58 -2.41
CA ILE A 293 -7.37 -8.21 -1.55
C ILE A 293 -7.46 -8.95 -0.23
N TRP A 294 -6.32 -9.12 0.42
CA TRP A 294 -6.27 -9.60 1.80
C TRP A 294 -6.24 -8.43 2.77
N GLN A 295 -6.84 -8.58 3.93
CA GLN A 295 -6.78 -7.62 5.04
C GLN A 295 -6.70 -8.34 6.38
N TRP A 296 -6.18 -7.66 7.40
CA TRP A 296 -6.15 -8.18 8.75
C TRP A 296 -7.34 -7.65 9.55
N ARG A 297 -8.13 -8.57 10.13
CA ARG A 297 -9.32 -8.22 10.92
C ARG A 297 -9.29 -8.89 12.29
N CYS A 298 -9.87 -8.21 13.27
CA CYS A 298 -10.02 -8.77 14.60
C CYS A 298 -11.21 -9.75 14.58
N ASP A 299 -10.97 -10.98 15.00
CA ASP A 299 -11.98 -12.02 15.08
C ASP A 299 -12.51 -12.23 16.50
N ASN A 300 -12.15 -11.36 17.45
CA ASN A 300 -12.47 -11.52 18.86
C ASN A 300 -13.99 -11.33 19.08
N PRO A 301 -14.76 -12.41 19.31
CA PRO A 301 -16.22 -12.30 19.41
C PRO A 301 -16.66 -11.66 20.72
N THR A 302 -15.79 -11.67 21.74
CA THR A 302 -15.99 -11.02 23.04
C THR A 302 -15.22 -9.69 23.14
N GLY A 303 -14.75 -9.15 22.01
CA GLY A 303 -14.03 -7.90 21.94
C GLY A 303 -14.94 -6.69 22.22
N ARG A 304 -14.33 -5.53 22.42
CA ARG A 304 -15.09 -4.28 22.41
C ARG A 304 -15.65 -4.00 21.02
N ALA A 305 -16.70 -3.20 20.92
CA ALA A 305 -17.35 -2.90 19.63
C ALA A 305 -16.35 -2.31 18.60
N GLU A 306 -15.33 -1.59 19.06
CA GLU A 306 -14.31 -1.01 18.20
C GLU A 306 -13.42 -2.08 17.53
N CYS A 307 -13.30 -3.29 18.08
CA CYS A 307 -12.54 -4.39 17.47
C CYS A 307 -13.06 -4.73 16.06
N ALA A 308 -14.37 -4.69 15.84
CA ALA A 308 -14.97 -5.02 14.55
C ALA A 308 -14.59 -4.02 13.44
N ARG A 309 -14.17 -2.81 13.84
CA ARG A 309 -13.73 -1.71 12.96
C ARG A 309 -12.23 -1.75 12.68
N VAL A 310 -11.47 -2.60 13.36
CA VAL A 310 -10.03 -2.75 13.12
C VAL A 310 -9.83 -3.46 11.78
N LEU A 311 -9.18 -2.74 10.88
CA LEU A 311 -8.77 -3.21 9.56
C LEU A 311 -7.36 -2.70 9.34
N LEU A 312 -6.42 -3.63 9.20
CA LEU A 312 -5.05 -3.31 8.82
C LEU A 312 -4.77 -3.88 7.44
N GLU A 313 -4.27 -3.03 6.55
CA GLU A 313 -3.89 -3.43 5.21
C GLU A 313 -2.66 -4.36 5.27
N PRO A 314 -2.52 -5.30 4.33
CA PRO A 314 -1.29 -6.05 4.20
C PRO A 314 -0.20 -5.08 3.75
N HIS A 315 0.99 -5.18 4.33
CA HIS A 315 2.16 -4.57 3.72
C HIS A 315 2.62 -5.46 2.56
N ALA A 316 3.13 -4.82 1.50
CA ALA A 316 3.72 -5.51 0.35
C ALA A 316 5.04 -6.22 0.73
#